data_AF-A0A4D6HFK1-F1
#
_entry.id   AF-A0A4D6HFK1-F1
#
_cell.length_a   1.000
_cell.length_b   1.000
_cell.length_c   1.000
_cell.angle_alpha   90.00
_cell.angle_beta   90.00
_cell.angle_gamma   90.00
#
_symmetry.space_group_name_H-M   'P 1'
#
loop_
_entity.id
_entity.type
_entity.pdbx_description
1 polymer ?
#
loop_
_entity_poly.entity_id
_entity_poly.type
_entity_poly.pdbx_seq_one_letter_code
_entity_poly.pdbx_strand_id
1 'polypeptide(L)' 'MAENPIEQGLLTRTIFGLVIIFLISLGGGTVATVFLEWDVPYGAWIGVVVGGGLVLIAFVILYNRYDAQFESQ' A
#
# COMPACT_ATOMS: atom_id res chain seq x y z
N MET A 1 -15.40 -19.15 12.42
CA MET A 1 -14.22 -19.14 11.53
C MET A 1 -14.67 -18.78 10.13
N ALA A 2 -15.12 -17.54 9.96
CA ALA A 2 -15.30 -16.98 8.63
C ALA A 2 -13.90 -16.79 8.02
N GLU A 3 -13.55 -17.61 7.04
CA GLU A 3 -12.23 -17.59 6.41
C GLU A 3 -12.11 -16.37 5.47
N ASN A 4 -10.95 -15.70 5.50
CA ASN A 4 -10.74 -14.44 4.82
C ASN A 4 -10.81 -14.63 3.28
N PRO A 5 -11.74 -13.95 2.57
CA PRO A 5 -11.95 -14.15 1.13
C PRO A 5 -10.75 -13.71 0.26
N ILE A 6 -9.84 -12.90 0.83
CA ILE A 6 -8.58 -12.52 0.17
C ILE A 6 -7.63 -13.73 0.08
N GLU A 7 -7.71 -14.67 1.03
CA GLU A 7 -6.82 -15.83 1.11
C GLU A 7 -7.36 -17.05 0.36
N GLN A 8 -8.68 -17.12 0.13
CA GLN A 8 -9.34 -18.27 -0.52
C GLN A 8 -9.07 -18.38 -2.03
N GLY A 9 -8.74 -17.27 -2.70
CA GLY A 9 -8.65 -17.21 -4.15
C GLY A 9 -7.30 -16.71 -4.67
N LEU A 10 -6.59 -17.54 -5.46
CA LEU A 10 -5.37 -17.12 -6.17
C LEU A 10 -5.62 -15.84 -6.99
N LEU A 11 -6.78 -15.75 -7.66
CA LEU A 11 -7.17 -14.59 -8.44
C LEU A 11 -7.35 -13.35 -7.56
N THR A 12 -8.10 -13.48 -6.46
CA THR A 12 -8.32 -12.39 -5.50
C THR A 12 -7.00 -11.88 -4.94
N ARG A 13 -6.12 -12.78 -4.48
CA ARG A 13 -4.78 -12.43 -3.97
C ARG A 13 -3.94 -11.72 -5.02
N THR A 14 -4.00 -12.18 -6.27
CA THR A 14 -3.23 -11.58 -7.38
C THR A 14 -3.74 -10.19 -7.70
N ILE A 15 -5.06 -10.01 -7.86
CA ILE A 15 -5.67 -8.71 -8.12
C ILE A 15 -5.35 -7.75 -6.97
N PHE A 16 -5.45 -8.22 -5.73
CA PHE A 16 -5.16 -7.40 -4.56
C PHE A 16 -3.70 -6.98 -4.50
N GLY A 17 -2.77 -7.89 -4.80
CA GLY A 17 -1.35 -7.58 -4.94
C GLY A 17 -1.08 -6.52 -6.02
N LEU A 18 -1.73 -6.63 -7.18
CA LEU A 18 -1.61 -5.64 -8.26
C LEU A 18 -2.16 -4.27 -7.84
N VAL A 19 -3.28 -4.23 -7.12
CA VAL A 19 -3.84 -2.99 -6.58
C VAL A 19 -2.86 -2.33 -5.62
N ILE A 20 -2.23 -3.10 -4.72
CA ILE A 20 -1.25 -2.55 -3.78
C ILE A 20 -0.03 -2.00 -4.52
N ILE A 21 0.51 -2.73 -5.50
CA ILE A 21 1.64 -2.25 -6.32
C ILE A 21 1.28 -0.95 -7.03
N PHE A 22 0.07 -0.86 -7.59
CA PHE A 22 -0.42 0.36 -8.21
C PHE A 22 -0.53 1.53 -7.23
N LEU A 23 -1.06 1.28 -6.03
CA LEU A 23 -1.14 2.29 -4.96
C LEU A 23 0.24 2.75 -4.50
N ILE A 24 1.21 1.84 -4.38
CA ILE A 24 2.60 2.18 -4.05
C ILE A 24 3.19 3.09 -5.12
N SER A 25 2.94 2.77 -6.40
CA SER A 25 3.42 3.58 -7.53
C SER A 25 2.81 4.99 -7.51
N LEU A 26 1.50 5.09 -7.24
CA LEU A 26 0.82 6.37 -7.07
C LEU A 26 1.35 7.15 -5.86
N GLY A 27 1.43 6.53 -4.68
CA GLY A 27 1.89 7.20 -3.46
C GLY A 27 3.34 7.66 -3.57
N GLY A 28 4.22 6.79 -4.08
CA GLY A 28 5.62 7.12 -4.33
C GLY A 28 5.79 8.24 -5.35
N GLY A 29 5.06 8.17 -6.48
CA GLY A 29 5.09 9.21 -7.51
C GLY A 29 4.59 10.56 -6.99
N THR A 30 3.48 10.57 -6.26
CA THR A 30 2.89 11.81 -5.72
C THR A 30 3.85 12.51 -4.75
N VAL A 31 4.45 11.76 -3.81
CA VAL A 31 5.41 12.34 -2.84
C VAL A 31 6.69 12.77 -3.54
N ALA A 32 7.17 12.02 -4.53
CA ALA A 32 8.32 12.42 -5.35
C ALA A 32 8.07 13.74 -6.08
N THR A 33 6.89 13.95 -6.66
CA THR A 33 6.52 15.22 -7.30
C THR A 33 6.57 16.38 -6.30
N VAL A 34 5.96 16.22 -5.11
CA VAL A 34 5.98 17.25 -4.07
C VAL A 34 7.40 17.59 -3.62
N PHE A 35 8.27 16.58 -3.46
CA PHE A 35 9.66 16.81 -3.04
C PHE A 35 10.48 17.51 -4.12
N LEU A 36 10.22 17.23 -5.40
CA LEU A 36 10.83 17.95 -6.51
C LEU A 36 10.35 19.41 -6.57
N GLU A 37 9.07 19.68 -6.31
CA GLU A 37 8.53 21.04 -6.25
C GLU A 37 9.13 21.87 -5.11
N TRP A 38 9.54 21.22 -4.02
CA TRP A 38 10.21 21.86 -2.89
C TRP A 38 11.73 21.94 -3.03
N ASP A 39 12.25 21.60 -4.22
CA ASP A 39 13.69 21.62 -4.54
C ASP A 39 14.53 20.78 -3.57
N VAL A 40 13.94 19.70 -3.05
CA VAL A 40 14.61 18.78 -2.14
C VAL A 40 15.71 18.06 -2.93
N PRO A 41 16.98 18.13 -2.48
CA PRO A 41 18.04 17.37 -3.13
C PRO A 41 17.66 15.90 -3.04
N TYR A 42 17.77 15.17 -4.15
CA TYR A 42 17.40 13.77 -4.23
C TYR A 42 15.89 13.47 -4.04
N GLY A 43 15.03 14.50 -4.12
CA GLY A 43 13.60 14.42 -3.85
C GLY A 43 12.86 13.33 -4.65
N ALA A 44 13.30 13.05 -5.87
CA ALA A 44 12.69 12.01 -6.70
C ALA A 44 12.76 10.61 -6.06
N TRP A 45 13.95 10.10 -5.72
CA TRP A 45 14.06 8.73 -5.20
C TRP A 45 13.64 8.64 -3.73
N ILE A 46 13.93 9.67 -2.93
CA ILE A 46 13.49 9.73 -1.53
C ILE A 46 11.97 9.76 -1.48
N GLY A 47 11.33 10.58 -2.32
CA GLY A 47 9.87 10.68 -2.36
C GLY A 47 9.20 9.37 -2.77
N VAL A 48 9.79 8.62 -3.72
CA VAL A 48 9.28 7.28 -4.08
C VAL A 48 9.35 6.32 -2.90
N VAL A 49 10.48 6.27 -2.19
CA VAL A 49 10.68 5.38 -1.03
C VAL A 49 9.74 5.75 0.11
N VAL A 50 9.65 7.04 0.43
CA VAL A 50 8.81 7.55 1.52
C VAL A 50 7.33 7.37 1.18
N GLY A 51 6.89 7.78 -0.01
CA GLY A 51 5.49 7.67 -0.43
C GLY A 51 5.03 6.22 -0.57
N GLY A 52 5.87 5.35 -1.16
CA GLY A 52 5.59 3.92 -1.23
C GLY A 52 5.55 3.26 0.16
N GLY A 53 6.46 3.64 1.05
CA GLY A 53 6.49 3.19 2.44
C GLY A 53 5.24 3.59 3.21
N LEU A 54 4.76 4.83 3.05
CA LEU A 54 3.52 5.31 3.68
C LEU A 54 2.29 4.51 3.22
N VAL A 55 2.19 4.22 1.92
CA VAL A 55 1.12 3.37 1.39
C VAL A 55 1.17 1.97 1.99
N LEU A 56 2.37 1.39 2.11
CA LEU A 56 2.54 0.06 2.67
C LEU A 56 2.19 0.01 4.16
N ILE A 57 2.56 1.03 4.94
CA ILE A 57 2.18 1.15 6.35
C ILE A 57 0.66 1.28 6.49
N ALA A 58 0.04 2.17 5.71
CA ALA A 58 -1.42 2.33 5.72
C ALA A 58 -2.13 1.03 5.35
N PHE A 59 -1.60 0.32 4.36
CA PHE A 59 -2.08 -0.99 3.95
C PHE A 59 -2.01 -2.01 5.10
N VAL A 60 -0.86 -2.16 5.76
CA VAL A 60 -0.68 -3.10 6.88
C VAL A 60 -1.67 -2.80 8.01
N ILE A 61 -1.85 -1.52 8.36
CA ILE A 61 -2.79 -1.11 9.41
C ILE A 61 -4.23 -1.50 9.02
N LEU A 62 -4.62 -1.21 7.77
CA LEU A 62 -5.97 -1.51 7.29
C LEU A 62 -6.20 -3.02 7.17
N TYR A 63 -5.21 -3.77 6.68
CA TYR A 63 -5.26 -5.23 6.54
C TYR A 63 -5.39 -5.90 7.90
N ASN A 64 -4.54 -5.55 8.86
CA ASN A 64 -4.62 -6.11 10.22
C ASN A 64 -5.98 -5.82 10.87
N ARG A 65 -6.53 -4.62 10.64
CA ARG A 65 -7.87 -4.28 11.13
C ARG A 65 -8.96 -5.12 10.46
N TYR A 66 -8.87 -5.33 9.15
CA TYR A 66 -9.83 -6.14 8.41
C TYR A 66 -9.77 -7.60 8.88
N ASP A 67 -8.58 -8.16 8.99
CA ASP A 67 -8.35 -9.55 9.40
C ASP A 67 -8.90 -9.84 10.82
N ALA A 68 -8.67 -8.93 11.76
CA ALA A 68 -9.22 -9.02 13.12
C ALA A 68 -10.76 -9.10 13.16
N GLN A 69 -11.47 -8.56 12.15
CA GLN A 69 -12.94 -8.66 12.07
C GLN A 69 -13.43 -10.06 11.69
N PHE A 70 -12.60 -10.85 10.99
CA PHE A 70 -12.89 -12.24 10.65
C PHE A 70 -12.50 -13.19 11.77
N GLU A 71 -11.44 -12.87 12.51
CA GLU A 71 -11.05 -13.62 13.72
C GLU A 71 -12.08 -13.52 14.85
N SER A 72 -12.79 -12.38 14.93
CA SER A 72 -13.87 -12.15 15.91
C SER A 72 -15.21 -12.84 15.59
N GLN A 73 -15.32 -13.58 14.48
CA GLN A 73 -16.55 -14.25 13.99
C GLN A 73 -16.43 -15.78 13.85
#